data_AF-F4PEW9-F1
#
_entry.id   AF-F4PEW9-F1
#
_cell.length_a   1.000
_cell.length_b   1.000
_cell.length_c   1.000
_cell.angle_alpha   90.00
_cell.angle_beta   90.00
_cell.angle_gamma   90.00
#
_symmetry.space_group_name_H-M   'P 1'
#
loop_
_entity.id
_entity.type
_entity.pdbx_description
1 polymer ?
#
loop_
_entity_poly.entity_id
_entity_poly.type
_entity_poly.pdbx_seq_one_letter_code
_entity_poly.pdbx_strand_id
1 'polypeptide(L)'
;MGFKDEFKREMHNVMKDVEKEVNRTWEIDYKGHRIEVINQIKEELLIIDGITVDRNKRKYLLSHIMPYSKLSGILELQDGTKHMVSVKIGGYKQVNCIVKIDKETVLEDSLKVELIPWDHKEKIVPFIERQIEIHNKIVDDRLPDEEYLYDEKQPRMAAGLSDSFTDDIPTPFYVKKLLKLFEEQINDPTTKIRKDTYEKIIFDNIASYRDEFIELFQQAQLDESLAQQEAIWLLEHAAHREVVKFAIIVLGCTNCEKYKELLFTLGMHEEFTAYVIFALKNGTTQANNEIWRLAQVLHGWGKISAVEQLEAPTPEIKHWLLTEGCRSTIMNEYLAYTCAINGELDVALYEETISKELYDGAGLIIEALLTVQPFVNDSKWKQLAMDALQQDSNIKALEIAQFYQLNITQNLFDLLEKYPINIALYSAVMDTNNRQHIQELCTFAETHLSLTSLSDDEQDCLQCIVQDLYEHEGVGVPLIEAALKSDNGGLQYHALSVLSEWSPSFSQKPVIHGIIKGIAGRTKDKEDRQLAKQLLKKY
;
A
#
# COMPACT_ATOMS: atom_id res chain seq x y z
N MET A 1 -10.03 -16.13 -3.71
CA MET A 1 -9.62 -17.24 -4.62
C MET A 1 -9.37 -18.48 -3.78
N GLY A 2 -9.58 -19.71 -4.29
CA GLY A 2 -9.22 -20.90 -3.53
C GLY A 2 -7.72 -21.17 -3.63
N PHE A 3 -7.05 -21.46 -2.49
CA PHE A 3 -5.60 -21.74 -2.41
C PHE A 3 -5.06 -22.69 -3.50
N LYS A 4 -5.86 -23.66 -3.92
CA LYS A 4 -5.48 -24.66 -4.94
C LYS A 4 -5.29 -24.06 -6.34
N ASP A 5 -6.08 -23.05 -6.71
CA ASP A 5 -5.99 -22.46 -8.05
C ASP A 5 -4.91 -21.39 -8.10
N GLU A 6 -4.70 -20.65 -7.01
CA GLU A 6 -3.56 -19.76 -6.81
C GLU A 6 -2.22 -20.52 -6.90
N PHE A 7 -2.09 -21.63 -6.17
CA PHE A 7 -0.90 -22.48 -6.22
C PHE A 7 -0.62 -23.03 -7.63
N LYS A 8 -1.65 -23.38 -8.40
CA LYS A 8 -1.48 -23.84 -9.80
C LYS A 8 -0.97 -22.72 -10.69
N ARG A 9 -1.49 -21.50 -10.54
CA ARG A 9 -1.08 -20.31 -11.32
C ARG A 9 0.37 -19.97 -11.03
N GLU A 10 0.75 -19.90 -9.76
CA GLU A 10 2.15 -19.69 -9.35
C GLU A 10 3.08 -20.76 -9.94
N MET A 11 2.68 -22.03 -9.84
CA MET A 11 3.46 -23.13 -10.42
C MET A 11 3.57 -22.99 -11.95
N HIS A 12 2.51 -22.55 -12.63
CA HIS A 12 2.56 -22.31 -14.08
C HIS A 12 3.52 -21.16 -14.45
N ASN A 13 3.49 -20.06 -13.70
CA ASN A 13 4.37 -18.91 -13.89
C ASN A 13 5.84 -19.28 -13.70
N VAL A 14 6.15 -19.97 -12.59
CA VAL A 14 7.52 -20.48 -12.32
C VAL A 14 8.00 -21.40 -13.44
N MET A 15 7.11 -22.27 -13.95
CA MET A 15 7.45 -23.17 -15.05
C MET A 15 7.77 -22.43 -16.36
N LYS A 16 7.06 -21.34 -16.67
CA LYS A 16 7.32 -20.49 -17.84
C LYS A 16 8.69 -19.80 -17.75
N ASP A 17 9.06 -19.36 -16.55
CA ASP A 17 10.37 -18.73 -16.32
C ASP A 17 11.52 -19.75 -16.38
N VAL A 18 11.34 -20.93 -15.76
CA VAL A 18 12.31 -22.03 -15.84
C VAL A 18 12.55 -22.45 -17.29
N GLU A 19 11.51 -22.50 -18.13
CA GLU A 19 11.65 -22.85 -19.54
C GLU A 19 12.62 -21.92 -20.29
N LYS A 20 12.58 -20.62 -20.01
CA LYS A 20 13.48 -19.65 -20.64
C LYS A 20 14.93 -19.81 -20.18
N GLU A 21 15.14 -20.16 -18.92
CA GLU A 21 16.47 -20.35 -18.33
C GLU A 21 17.17 -21.65 -18.77
N VAL A 22 16.42 -22.76 -18.88
CA VAL A 22 17.02 -24.08 -19.14
C VAL A 22 17.21 -24.39 -20.61
N ASN A 23 16.54 -23.64 -21.51
CA ASN A 23 16.63 -23.87 -22.94
C ASN A 23 18.02 -23.47 -23.46
N ARG A 24 18.83 -24.47 -23.83
CA ARG A 24 20.22 -24.25 -24.26
C ARG A 24 20.64 -25.23 -25.35
N THR A 25 21.48 -24.74 -26.25
CA THR A 25 22.12 -25.54 -27.31
C THR A 25 23.63 -25.47 -27.11
N TRP A 26 24.28 -26.63 -27.07
CA TRP A 26 25.73 -26.75 -27.14
C TRP A 26 26.11 -27.24 -28.52
N GLU A 27 27.04 -26.54 -29.16
CA GLU A 27 27.58 -26.88 -30.47
C GLU A 27 29.04 -27.27 -30.34
N ILE A 28 29.41 -28.40 -30.94
CA ILE A 28 30.76 -28.97 -30.88
C ILE A 28 31.17 -29.34 -32.31
N ASP A 29 32.26 -28.74 -32.78
CA ASP A 29 32.91 -29.15 -34.02
C ASP A 29 33.93 -30.25 -33.73
N TYR A 30 33.78 -31.41 -34.36
CA TYR A 30 34.70 -32.53 -34.22
C TYR A 30 35.06 -33.13 -35.57
N LYS A 31 36.33 -32.98 -35.99
CA LYS A 31 36.88 -33.53 -37.24
C LYS A 31 36.03 -33.23 -38.49
N GLY A 32 35.44 -32.04 -38.56
CA GLY A 32 34.62 -31.59 -39.69
C GLY A 32 33.14 -31.97 -39.59
N HIS A 33 32.72 -32.61 -38.49
CA HIS A 33 31.33 -32.89 -38.19
C HIS A 33 30.81 -31.96 -37.10
N ARG A 34 29.52 -31.61 -37.18
CA ARG A 34 28.84 -30.75 -36.22
C ARG A 34 27.98 -31.59 -35.29
N ILE A 35 28.26 -31.54 -33.99
CA ILE A 35 27.48 -32.21 -32.95
C ILE A 35 26.73 -31.14 -32.17
N GLU A 36 25.41 -31.26 -32.09
CA GLU A 36 24.56 -30.33 -31.36
C GLU A 36 23.81 -31.07 -30.26
N VAL A 37 23.88 -30.56 -29.04
CA VAL A 37 23.10 -31.03 -27.90
C VAL A 37 22.10 -29.94 -27.56
N ILE A 38 20.80 -30.24 -27.68
CA ILE A 38 19.73 -29.30 -27.36
C ILE A 38 19.06 -29.77 -26.07
N ASN A 39 18.97 -28.89 -25.08
CA ASN A 39 18.19 -29.09 -23.86
C ASN A 39 16.99 -28.16 -23.88
N GLN A 40 15.80 -28.74 -23.77
CA GLN A 40 14.54 -28.04 -23.57
C GLN A 40 13.81 -28.62 -22.37
N ILE A 41 12.85 -27.86 -21.82
CA ILE A 41 12.16 -28.27 -20.59
C ILE A 41 11.43 -29.63 -20.70
N LYS A 42 10.96 -29.99 -21.90
CA LYS A 42 10.25 -31.26 -22.17
C LYS A 42 11.04 -32.27 -22.98
N GLU A 43 12.18 -31.90 -23.56
CA GLU A 43 12.97 -32.82 -24.37
C GLU A 43 14.46 -32.46 -24.45
N GLU A 44 15.28 -33.48 -24.64
CA GLU A 44 16.68 -33.34 -24.97
C GLU A 44 16.96 -34.04 -26.31
N LEU A 45 17.78 -33.42 -27.16
CA LEU A 45 18.12 -33.91 -28.49
C LEU A 45 19.63 -33.98 -28.67
N LEU A 46 20.08 -35.05 -29.34
CA LEU A 46 21.44 -35.15 -29.88
C LEU A 46 21.34 -35.16 -31.39
N ILE A 47 22.00 -34.20 -32.03
CA ILE A 47 22.03 -34.01 -33.47
C ILE A 47 23.47 -34.13 -33.94
N ILE A 48 23.69 -34.87 -35.04
CA ILE A 48 24.99 -34.98 -35.71
C ILE A 48 24.76 -34.64 -37.18
N ASP A 49 25.48 -33.64 -37.69
CA ASP A 49 25.39 -33.13 -39.06
C ASP A 49 23.94 -32.83 -39.51
N GLY A 50 23.17 -32.22 -38.61
CA GLY A 50 21.77 -31.86 -38.84
C GLY A 50 20.76 -33.00 -38.72
N ILE A 51 21.21 -34.23 -38.40
CA ILE A 51 20.34 -35.39 -38.19
C ILE A 51 20.17 -35.65 -36.70
N THR A 52 18.94 -35.68 -36.20
CA THR A 52 18.65 -36.13 -34.83
C THR A 52 18.95 -37.63 -34.71
N VAL A 53 20.03 -37.96 -33.99
CA VAL A 53 20.49 -39.35 -33.79
C VAL A 53 19.93 -39.97 -32.51
N ASP A 54 19.57 -39.14 -31.53
CA ASP A 54 18.91 -39.60 -30.31
C ASP A 54 18.03 -38.50 -29.71
N ARG A 55 17.01 -38.91 -28.95
CA ARG A 55 16.11 -38.00 -28.24
C ARG A 55 15.60 -38.60 -26.94
N ASN A 56 15.44 -37.74 -25.94
CA ASN A 56 14.70 -38.06 -24.74
C ASN A 56 13.52 -37.10 -24.59
N LYS A 57 12.30 -37.65 -24.44
CA LYS A 57 11.09 -36.86 -24.17
C LYS A 57 10.63 -37.10 -22.75
N ARG A 58 10.50 -36.02 -21.97
CA ARG A 58 10.02 -36.08 -20.59
C ARG A 58 8.49 -36.09 -20.57
N LYS A 59 7.90 -37.10 -19.92
CA LYS A 59 6.43 -37.30 -19.86
C LYS A 59 5.72 -36.43 -18.82
N TYR A 60 6.42 -36.02 -17.75
CA TYR A 60 5.85 -35.23 -16.65
C TYR A 60 6.86 -34.19 -16.20
N LEU A 61 6.41 -32.96 -15.91
CA LEU A 61 7.26 -31.86 -15.44
C LEU A 61 7.95 -32.21 -14.10
N LEU A 62 7.25 -32.93 -13.22
CA LEU A 62 7.75 -33.43 -11.93
C LEU A 62 8.62 -34.70 -12.02
N SER A 63 9.08 -35.12 -13.20
CA SER A 63 10.00 -36.27 -13.33
C SER A 63 11.42 -35.99 -12.82
N HIS A 64 11.60 -34.98 -11.96
CA HIS A 64 12.84 -34.58 -11.28
C HIS A 64 13.52 -35.70 -10.45
N ILE A 65 12.96 -36.91 -10.43
CA ILE A 65 13.50 -38.10 -9.75
C ILE A 65 14.67 -38.73 -10.54
N MET A 66 14.84 -38.44 -11.84
CA MET A 66 16.06 -38.79 -12.58
C MET A 66 16.96 -37.56 -12.78
N PRO A 67 18.13 -37.48 -12.12
CA PRO A 67 18.98 -36.31 -12.16
C PRO A 67 19.68 -36.08 -13.50
N TYR A 68 19.79 -37.11 -14.34
CA TYR A 68 20.55 -37.04 -15.60
C TYR A 68 19.88 -37.87 -16.70
N SER A 69 19.71 -37.24 -17.86
CA SER A 69 19.40 -37.89 -19.12
C SER A 69 20.71 -38.30 -19.81
N LYS A 70 20.67 -39.42 -20.55
CA LYS A 70 21.78 -39.85 -21.40
C LYS A 70 21.29 -39.93 -22.84
N LEU A 71 22.07 -39.37 -23.75
CA LEU A 71 21.85 -39.49 -25.19
C LEU A 71 23.09 -40.10 -25.82
N SER A 72 22.93 -40.86 -26.89
CA SER A 72 24.07 -41.45 -27.60
C SER A 72 23.82 -41.61 -29.08
N GLY A 73 24.85 -41.37 -29.89
CA GLY A 73 24.80 -41.49 -31.34
C GLY A 73 26.12 -42.00 -31.90
N ILE A 74 26.10 -42.53 -33.12
CA ILE A 74 27.30 -42.94 -33.83
C ILE A 74 27.69 -41.82 -34.80
N LEU A 75 28.92 -41.35 -34.67
CA LEU A 75 29.58 -40.47 -35.63
C LEU A 75 30.44 -41.33 -36.56
N GLU A 76 30.23 -41.24 -37.87
CA GLU A 76 31.03 -41.96 -38.87
C GLU A 76 31.88 -40.95 -39.67
N LEU A 77 33.21 -41.12 -39.60
CA LEU A 77 34.16 -40.27 -40.32
C LEU A 77 34.23 -40.66 -41.80
N GLN A 78 34.81 -39.78 -42.62
CA GLN A 78 34.98 -40.01 -44.07
C GLN A 78 35.77 -41.28 -44.42
N ASP A 79 36.61 -41.77 -43.51
CA ASP A 79 37.39 -43.01 -43.67
C ASP A 79 36.62 -44.28 -43.23
N GLY A 80 35.35 -44.14 -42.82
CA GLY A 80 34.48 -45.21 -42.33
C GLY A 80 34.68 -45.55 -40.84
N THR A 81 35.57 -44.86 -40.13
CA THR A 81 35.77 -45.05 -38.69
C THR A 81 34.56 -44.55 -37.93
N LYS A 82 34.08 -45.36 -36.97
CA LYS A 82 32.92 -45.04 -36.13
C LYS A 82 33.36 -44.66 -34.74
N HIS A 83 32.86 -43.53 -34.26
CA HIS A 83 33.04 -43.03 -32.90
C HIS A 83 31.70 -42.96 -32.19
N MET A 84 31.65 -43.34 -30.92
CA MET A 84 30.44 -43.24 -30.11
C MET A 84 30.39 -41.88 -29.43
N VAL A 85 29.40 -41.07 -29.78
CA VAL A 85 29.08 -39.83 -29.05
C VAL A 85 28.17 -40.20 -27.88
N SER A 86 28.55 -39.82 -26.67
CA SER A 86 27.79 -40.03 -25.44
C SER A 86 27.60 -38.70 -24.71
N VAL A 87 26.35 -38.32 -24.50
CA VAL A 87 25.96 -37.11 -23.77
C VAL A 87 25.38 -37.51 -22.43
N LYS A 88 25.79 -36.83 -21.38
CA LYS A 88 25.16 -36.88 -20.05
C LYS A 88 24.72 -35.47 -19.69
N ILE A 89 23.42 -35.25 -19.55
CA ILE A 89 22.85 -33.94 -19.28
C ILE A 89 21.91 -33.94 -18.07
N GLY A 90 22.05 -32.98 -17.16
CA GLY A 90 21.16 -32.81 -16.01
C GLY A 90 21.85 -32.31 -14.74
N GLY A 91 21.13 -32.35 -13.61
CA GLY A 91 21.60 -31.94 -12.29
C GLY A 91 20.50 -31.22 -11.48
N TYR A 92 20.69 -31.13 -10.16
CA TYR A 92 19.68 -30.59 -9.23
C TYR A 92 19.79 -29.09 -8.98
N LYS A 93 21.02 -28.56 -8.94
CA LYS A 93 21.30 -27.13 -8.70
C LYS A 93 21.80 -26.41 -9.95
N GLN A 94 22.35 -27.17 -10.90
CA GLN A 94 22.92 -26.71 -12.15
C GLN A 94 22.64 -27.78 -13.21
N VAL A 95 22.41 -27.37 -14.45
CA VAL A 95 22.31 -28.27 -15.60
C VAL A 95 23.71 -28.48 -16.15
N ASN A 96 24.30 -29.64 -15.87
CA ASN A 96 25.59 -30.03 -16.41
C ASN A 96 25.38 -30.73 -17.75
N CYS A 97 26.17 -30.38 -18.76
CA CYS A 97 26.24 -31.06 -20.05
C CYS A 97 27.66 -31.60 -20.23
N ILE A 98 27.79 -32.92 -20.30
CA ILE A 98 29.06 -33.60 -20.56
C ILE A 98 28.92 -34.38 -21.85
N VAL A 99 29.76 -34.07 -22.84
CA VAL A 99 29.82 -34.79 -24.11
C VAL A 99 31.15 -35.50 -24.22
N LYS A 100 31.07 -36.80 -24.51
CA LYS A 100 32.23 -37.66 -24.74
C LYS A 100 32.17 -38.26 -26.13
N ILE A 101 33.33 -38.36 -26.77
CA ILE A 101 33.52 -39.13 -27.99
C ILE A 101 34.43 -40.31 -27.62
N ASP A 102 33.88 -41.51 -27.70
CA ASP A 102 34.41 -42.75 -27.13
C ASP A 102 34.71 -42.63 -25.63
N LYS A 103 35.96 -42.29 -25.26
CA LYS A 103 36.41 -42.13 -23.88
C LYS A 103 36.88 -40.70 -23.55
N GLU A 104 37.04 -39.86 -24.57
CA GLU A 104 37.54 -38.50 -24.44
C GLU A 104 36.38 -37.53 -24.18
N THR A 105 36.49 -36.70 -23.15
CA THR A 105 35.53 -35.62 -22.90
C THR A 105 35.86 -34.47 -23.83
N VAL A 106 34.91 -34.13 -24.71
CA VAL A 106 35.05 -33.03 -25.67
C VAL A 106 34.30 -31.77 -25.22
N LEU A 107 33.34 -31.91 -24.31
CA LEU A 107 32.65 -30.81 -23.65
C LEU A 107 32.31 -31.19 -22.21
N GLU A 108 32.56 -30.27 -21.29
CA GLU A 108 32.04 -30.27 -19.92
C GLU A 108 31.65 -28.84 -19.57
N ASP A 109 30.35 -28.58 -19.53
CA ASP A 109 29.78 -27.27 -19.22
C ASP A 109 28.72 -27.41 -18.12
N SER A 110 28.54 -26.36 -17.33
CA SER A 110 27.54 -26.30 -16.27
C SER A 110 26.80 -24.97 -16.31
N LEU A 111 25.48 -25.04 -16.42
CA LEU A 111 24.59 -23.90 -16.35
C LEU A 111 23.98 -23.82 -14.95
N LYS A 112 24.32 -22.76 -14.21
CA LYS A 112 23.61 -22.44 -12.97
C LYS A 112 22.24 -21.87 -13.34
N VAL A 113 21.17 -22.58 -12.96
CA VAL A 113 19.80 -22.08 -13.14
C VAL A 113 19.54 -21.12 -12.00
N GLU A 114 19.64 -19.83 -12.27
CA GLU A 114 19.34 -18.78 -11.32
C GLU A 114 18.12 -18.01 -11.82
N LEU A 115 16.95 -18.37 -11.30
CA LEU A 115 15.71 -17.69 -11.68
C LEU A 115 15.75 -16.26 -11.17
N ILE A 116 15.88 -15.29 -12.07
CA ILE A 116 15.79 -13.88 -11.75
C ILE A 116 14.35 -13.43 -12.04
N PRO A 117 13.58 -12.97 -11.03
CA PRO A 117 12.14 -12.74 -11.18
C PRO A 117 11.75 -11.78 -12.31
N TRP A 118 12.64 -10.87 -12.67
CA TRP A 118 12.39 -9.85 -13.69
C TRP A 118 13.02 -10.16 -15.05
N ASP A 119 13.82 -11.21 -15.17
CA ASP A 119 14.49 -11.54 -16.44
C ASP A 119 13.50 -12.13 -17.45
N HIS A 120 13.74 -11.84 -18.72
CA HIS A 120 12.91 -12.25 -19.85
C HIS A 120 11.43 -11.81 -19.79
N LYS A 121 11.11 -10.80 -18.98
CA LYS A 121 9.81 -10.16 -18.89
C LYS A 121 9.87 -8.72 -19.42
N GLU A 122 8.80 -8.24 -20.02
CA GLU A 122 8.70 -6.82 -20.40
C GLU A 122 8.65 -5.95 -19.14
N LYS A 123 9.37 -4.82 -19.18
CA LYS A 123 9.47 -3.90 -18.06
C LYS A 123 8.32 -2.92 -18.08
N ILE A 124 7.71 -2.68 -16.92
CA ILE A 124 6.50 -1.86 -16.81
C ILE A 124 6.79 -0.39 -17.11
N VAL A 125 7.88 0.17 -16.56
CA VAL A 125 8.19 1.60 -16.75
C VAL A 125 8.45 1.95 -18.22
N PRO A 126 9.34 1.25 -18.95
CA PRO A 126 9.50 1.48 -20.39
C PRO A 126 8.23 1.24 -21.22
N PHE A 127 7.35 0.32 -20.79
CA PHE A 127 6.07 0.07 -21.44
C PHE A 127 5.14 1.28 -21.33
N ILE A 128 5.05 1.90 -20.15
CA ILE A 128 4.26 3.11 -19.89
C ILE A 128 4.85 4.31 -20.64
N GLU A 129 6.16 4.52 -20.54
CA GLU A 129 6.86 5.62 -21.22
C GLU A 129 6.62 5.57 -22.73
N ARG A 130 6.71 4.38 -23.34
CA ARG A 130 6.45 4.19 -24.78
C ARG A 130 5.03 4.60 -25.17
N GLN A 131 4.02 4.31 -24.36
CA GLN A 131 2.65 4.73 -24.65
C GLN A 131 2.54 6.27 -24.64
N ILE A 132 3.14 6.91 -23.65
CA ILE A 132 3.10 8.37 -23.49
C ILE A 132 3.89 9.05 -24.60
N GLU A 133 5.06 8.54 -24.98
CA GLU A 133 5.86 9.08 -26.10
C GLU A 133 5.11 9.02 -27.44
N ILE A 134 4.38 7.93 -27.70
CA ILE A 134 3.67 7.73 -28.97
C ILE A 134 2.34 8.49 -29.00
N HIS A 135 1.62 8.54 -27.87
CA HIS A 135 0.22 8.98 -27.83
C HIS A 135 -0.02 10.25 -27.00
N ASN A 136 0.97 10.74 -26.27
CA ASN A 136 0.86 11.77 -25.22
C ASN A 136 -0.14 11.41 -24.10
N LYS A 137 -0.53 10.13 -23.98
CA LYS A 137 -1.45 9.60 -22.97
C LYS A 137 -1.35 8.08 -22.89
N ILE A 138 -1.89 7.50 -21.83
CA ILE A 138 -2.14 6.05 -21.77
C ILE A 138 -3.37 5.73 -22.62
N VAL A 139 -3.22 4.79 -23.54
CA VAL A 139 -4.30 4.33 -24.44
C VAL A 139 -4.75 2.91 -24.12
N ASP A 140 -3.85 2.10 -23.55
CA ASP A 140 -4.14 0.76 -23.04
C ASP A 140 -3.69 0.70 -21.57
N ASP A 141 -4.66 0.48 -20.67
CA ASP A 141 -4.44 0.38 -19.22
C ASP A 141 -3.99 -1.03 -18.79
N ARG A 142 -3.78 -1.94 -19.74
CA ARG A 142 -3.21 -3.26 -19.46
C ARG A 142 -1.72 -3.17 -19.20
N LEU A 143 -1.29 -3.84 -18.14
CA LEU A 143 0.12 -3.99 -17.81
C LEU A 143 0.70 -5.32 -18.34
N PRO A 144 1.99 -5.36 -18.70
CA PRO A 144 2.65 -6.60 -19.15
C PRO A 144 2.62 -7.74 -18.13
N ASP A 145 2.43 -7.43 -16.84
CA ASP A 145 2.39 -8.42 -15.77
C ASP A 145 1.03 -9.08 -15.57
N GLU A 146 -0.03 -8.62 -16.28
CA GLU A 146 -1.38 -9.17 -16.18
C GLU A 146 -1.44 -10.66 -16.55
N GLU A 147 -0.54 -11.13 -17.42
CA GLU A 147 -0.44 -12.55 -17.80
C GLU A 147 -0.06 -13.47 -16.62
N TYR A 148 0.51 -12.91 -15.55
CA TYR A 148 0.88 -13.65 -14.34
C TYR A 148 -0.21 -13.59 -13.26
N LEU A 149 -1.15 -12.64 -13.38
CA LEU A 149 -2.18 -12.35 -12.38
C LEU A 149 -3.52 -12.98 -12.74
N TYR A 150 -3.93 -12.91 -14.01
CA TYR A 150 -5.24 -13.38 -14.46
C TYR A 150 -5.11 -14.62 -15.36
N ASP A 151 -5.82 -15.70 -15.01
CA ASP A 151 -6.04 -16.83 -15.92
C ASP A 151 -7.06 -16.44 -17.01
N GLU A 152 -7.03 -17.09 -18.18
CA GLU A 152 -7.98 -16.87 -19.31
C GLU A 152 -9.47 -16.90 -18.91
N LYS A 153 -9.80 -17.47 -17.75
CA LYS A 153 -11.17 -17.65 -17.25
C LYS A 153 -11.60 -16.63 -16.21
N GLN A 154 -10.69 -15.74 -15.76
CA GLN A 154 -11.00 -14.75 -14.74
C GLN A 154 -11.22 -13.37 -15.36
N PRO A 155 -12.27 -12.63 -14.94
CA PRO A 155 -12.45 -11.26 -15.38
C PRO A 155 -11.29 -10.41 -14.84
N ARG A 156 -10.64 -9.67 -15.74
CA ARG A 156 -9.68 -8.62 -15.40
C ARG A 156 -10.36 -7.58 -14.49
N MET A 157 -9.69 -7.20 -13.41
CA MET A 157 -10.11 -6.04 -12.62
C MET A 157 -9.66 -4.74 -13.30
N ALA A 158 -10.42 -3.66 -13.12
CA ALA A 158 -9.96 -2.35 -13.56
C ALA A 158 -8.64 -1.98 -12.87
N ALA A 159 -7.73 -1.30 -13.57
CA ALA A 159 -6.48 -0.84 -12.99
C ALA A 159 -6.75 0.06 -11.75
N GLY A 160 -6.00 -0.16 -10.68
CA GLY A 160 -6.16 0.52 -9.38
C GLY A 160 -7.27 -0.03 -8.48
N LEU A 161 -8.14 -0.92 -8.97
CA LEU A 161 -9.26 -1.46 -8.19
C LEU A 161 -8.84 -2.49 -7.15
N SER A 162 -7.87 -3.34 -7.47
CA SER A 162 -7.47 -4.48 -6.62
C SER A 162 -7.10 -4.03 -5.21
N ASP A 163 -6.45 -2.88 -5.11
CA ASP A 163 -5.89 -2.38 -3.86
C ASP A 163 -7.00 -1.96 -2.89
N SER A 164 -8.19 -1.63 -3.39
CA SER A 164 -9.37 -1.29 -2.59
C SER A 164 -10.06 -2.50 -1.94
N PHE A 165 -9.70 -3.72 -2.34
CA PHE A 165 -10.32 -4.97 -1.86
C PHE A 165 -9.35 -5.84 -1.04
N THR A 166 -8.16 -5.35 -0.75
CA THR A 166 -7.15 -6.09 0.01
C THR A 166 -7.53 -6.08 1.50
N ASP A 167 -7.58 -7.25 2.14
CA ASP A 167 -7.81 -7.34 3.59
C ASP A 167 -6.54 -6.94 4.35
N ASP A 168 -6.67 -5.97 5.27
CA ASP A 168 -5.59 -5.37 6.08
C ASP A 168 -5.07 -6.26 7.21
N ILE A 169 -4.85 -7.56 6.99
CA ILE A 169 -4.21 -8.42 8.01
C ILE A 169 -2.75 -8.63 7.62
N PRO A 170 -1.81 -7.82 8.14
CA PRO A 170 -0.41 -7.96 7.78
C PRO A 170 0.13 -9.30 8.28
N THR A 171 0.88 -9.99 7.43
CA THR A 171 1.64 -11.16 7.83
C THR A 171 2.64 -10.74 8.91
N PRO A 172 2.62 -11.31 10.14
CA PRO A 172 3.48 -10.85 11.22
C PRO A 172 4.97 -10.86 10.85
N PHE A 173 5.68 -9.78 11.21
CA PHE A 173 7.12 -9.57 10.91
C PHE A 173 7.48 -9.47 9.42
N TYR A 174 6.50 -9.49 8.52
CA TYR A 174 6.75 -9.43 7.09
C TYR A 174 7.48 -8.14 6.71
N VAL A 175 6.98 -7.00 7.17
CA VAL A 175 7.51 -5.66 6.86
C VAL A 175 8.90 -5.47 7.45
N LYS A 176 9.11 -5.83 8.71
CA LYS A 176 10.44 -5.79 9.35
C LYS A 176 11.48 -6.58 8.56
N LYS A 177 11.11 -7.74 8.02
CA LYS A 177 12.00 -8.55 7.18
C LYS A 177 12.26 -7.90 5.82
N LEU A 178 11.23 -7.32 5.19
CA LEU A 178 11.36 -6.61 3.91
C LEU A 178 12.26 -5.38 4.05
N LEU A 179 12.05 -4.57 5.09
CA LEU A 179 12.87 -3.39 5.37
C LEU A 179 14.34 -3.77 5.60
N LYS A 180 14.60 -4.84 6.34
CA LYS A 180 15.97 -5.35 6.52
C LYS A 180 16.62 -5.77 5.20
N LEU A 181 15.90 -6.47 4.32
CA LEU A 181 16.42 -6.84 2.99
C LEU A 181 16.68 -5.61 2.12
N PHE A 182 15.80 -4.60 2.18
CA PHE A 182 16.01 -3.35 1.49
C PHE A 182 17.21 -2.57 2.04
N GLU A 183 17.40 -2.54 3.36
CA GLU A 183 18.59 -1.97 4.01
C GLU A 183 19.88 -2.70 3.58
N GLU A 184 19.86 -4.03 3.49
CA GLU A 184 20.97 -4.80 2.93
C GLU A 184 21.22 -4.42 1.46
N GLN A 185 20.17 -4.24 0.67
CA GLN A 185 20.25 -3.87 -0.74
C GLN A 185 20.87 -2.49 -0.97
N ILE A 186 20.47 -1.47 -0.21
CA ILE A 186 21.03 -0.12 -0.37
C ILE A 186 22.53 -0.05 -0.04
N ASN A 187 23.01 -0.95 0.83
CA ASN A 187 24.41 -1.01 1.26
C ASN A 187 25.27 -1.93 0.40
N ASP A 188 24.72 -3.04 -0.11
CA ASP A 188 25.40 -4.01 -0.96
C ASP A 188 24.49 -4.53 -2.09
N PRO A 189 24.31 -3.75 -3.18
CA PRO A 189 23.32 -4.03 -4.22
C PRO A 189 23.73 -5.15 -5.19
N THR A 190 24.08 -6.32 -4.67
CA THR A 190 24.36 -7.51 -5.47
C THR A 190 23.08 -8.06 -6.11
N THR A 191 23.22 -8.76 -7.24
CA THR A 191 22.10 -9.43 -7.93
C THR A 191 21.31 -10.34 -6.99
N LYS A 192 22.00 -11.03 -6.07
CA LYS A 192 21.36 -11.92 -5.11
C LYS A 192 20.49 -11.14 -4.11
N ILE A 193 21.02 -10.07 -3.52
CA ILE A 193 20.28 -9.29 -2.53
C ILE A 193 19.08 -8.59 -3.19
N ARG A 194 19.28 -7.98 -4.36
CA ARG A 194 18.18 -7.40 -5.16
C ARG A 194 17.11 -8.44 -5.49
N LYS A 195 17.51 -9.66 -5.82
CA LYS A 195 16.58 -10.77 -6.04
C LYS A 195 15.79 -11.09 -4.76
N ASP A 196 16.47 -11.28 -3.64
CA ASP A 196 15.84 -11.64 -2.36
C ASP A 196 14.83 -10.55 -1.91
N THR A 197 15.16 -9.27 -2.09
CA THR A 197 14.23 -8.14 -1.84
C THR A 197 13.06 -8.14 -2.81
N TYR A 198 13.31 -8.31 -4.11
CA TYR A 198 12.27 -8.29 -5.14
C TYR A 198 11.27 -9.45 -4.94
N GLU A 199 11.75 -10.67 -4.67
CA GLU A 199 10.91 -11.83 -4.34
C GLU A 199 10.08 -11.57 -3.10
N LYS A 200 10.64 -10.86 -2.10
CA LYS A 200 9.91 -10.45 -0.92
C LYS A 200 8.78 -9.50 -1.29
N ILE A 201 9.04 -8.45 -2.09
CA ILE A 201 8.04 -7.46 -2.51
C ILE A 201 6.86 -8.12 -3.23
N ILE A 202 7.12 -9.00 -4.21
CA ILE A 202 6.04 -9.61 -5.01
C ILE A 202 5.26 -10.72 -4.26
N PHE A 203 5.70 -11.10 -3.07
CA PHE A 203 5.05 -12.15 -2.28
C PHE A 203 3.70 -11.71 -1.71
N ASP A 204 3.52 -10.41 -1.46
CA ASP A 204 2.31 -9.85 -0.84
C ASP A 204 1.91 -8.56 -1.58
N ASN A 205 0.64 -8.15 -1.46
CA ASN A 205 0.17 -6.91 -2.07
C ASN A 205 0.59 -5.73 -1.19
N ILE A 206 1.26 -4.74 -1.76
CA ILE A 206 1.72 -3.55 -1.03
C ILE A 206 0.60 -2.80 -0.32
N ALA A 207 -0.63 -2.85 -0.83
CA ALA A 207 -1.80 -2.26 -0.18
C ALA A 207 -2.01 -2.81 1.25
N SER A 208 -1.65 -4.07 1.53
CA SER A 208 -1.85 -4.70 2.85
C SER A 208 -0.80 -4.28 3.89
N TYR A 209 0.36 -3.77 3.46
CA TYR A 209 1.49 -3.51 4.35
C TYR A 209 2.13 -2.12 4.19
N ARG A 210 1.61 -1.28 3.29
CA ARG A 210 2.18 0.03 2.98
C ARG A 210 2.36 0.92 4.20
N ASP A 211 1.38 0.99 5.10
CA ASP A 211 1.36 1.95 6.20
C ASP A 211 2.40 1.55 7.26
N GLU A 212 2.46 0.25 7.63
CA GLU A 212 3.52 -0.29 8.49
C GLU A 212 4.91 -0.11 7.86
N PHE A 213 5.05 -0.28 6.54
CA PHE A 213 6.32 -0.09 5.86
C PHE A 213 6.79 1.36 5.91
N ILE A 214 5.91 2.33 5.62
CA ILE A 214 6.23 3.77 5.67
C ILE A 214 6.69 4.16 7.07
N GLU A 215 5.97 3.71 8.11
CA GLU A 215 6.31 4.00 9.51
C GLU A 215 7.70 3.45 9.87
N LEU A 216 7.95 2.17 9.58
CA LEU A 216 9.23 1.53 9.89
C LEU A 216 10.39 2.10 9.07
N PHE A 217 10.15 2.48 7.81
CA PHE A 217 11.15 3.12 6.96
C PHE A 217 11.62 4.46 7.56
N GLN A 218 10.68 5.29 8.02
CA GLN A 218 10.99 6.57 8.66
C GLN A 218 11.77 6.38 9.97
N GLN A 219 11.44 5.34 10.75
CA GLN A 219 12.16 4.99 11.98
C GLN A 219 13.58 4.48 11.72
N ALA A 220 13.82 3.80 10.59
CA ALA A 220 15.12 3.22 10.27
C ALA A 220 16.19 4.25 9.89
N GLN A 221 15.82 5.48 9.51
CA GLN A 221 16.75 6.56 9.16
C GLN A 221 17.82 6.13 8.13
N LEU A 222 17.38 5.44 7.07
CA LEU A 222 18.25 4.97 5.99
C LEU A 222 18.88 6.14 5.22
N ASP A 223 20.03 5.90 4.58
CA ASP A 223 20.63 6.89 3.68
C ASP A 223 19.71 7.16 2.50
N GLU A 224 19.21 8.39 2.44
CA GLU A 224 18.22 8.83 1.46
C GLU A 224 18.71 8.68 0.02
N SER A 225 19.97 9.01 -0.25
CA SER A 225 20.54 8.95 -1.60
C SER A 225 20.67 7.51 -2.08
N LEU A 226 21.08 6.59 -1.20
CA LEU A 226 21.17 5.17 -1.53
C LEU A 226 19.78 4.53 -1.70
N ALA A 227 18.82 4.88 -0.84
CA ALA A 227 17.44 4.46 -0.96
C ALA A 227 16.84 4.89 -2.31
N GLN A 228 17.06 6.15 -2.70
CA GLN A 228 16.63 6.66 -4.00
C GLN A 228 17.30 5.93 -5.17
N GLN A 229 18.59 5.64 -5.09
CA GLN A 229 19.31 4.92 -6.14
C GLN A 229 18.73 3.53 -6.36
N GLU A 230 18.46 2.78 -5.29
CA GLU A 230 17.87 1.45 -5.40
C GLU A 230 16.39 1.48 -5.78
N ALA A 231 15.63 2.51 -5.40
CA ALA A 231 14.27 2.71 -5.89
C ALA A 231 14.23 2.93 -7.40
N ILE A 232 15.12 3.77 -7.95
CA ILE A 232 15.24 3.94 -9.41
C ILE A 232 15.67 2.64 -10.08
N TRP A 233 16.63 1.92 -9.51
CA TRP A 233 17.02 0.61 -10.03
C TRP A 233 15.83 -0.35 -10.11
N LEU A 234 15.00 -0.40 -9.06
CA LEU A 234 13.77 -1.22 -9.04
C LEU A 234 12.80 -0.78 -10.15
N LEU A 235 12.57 0.52 -10.35
CA LEU A 235 11.71 1.03 -11.43
C LEU A 235 12.21 0.62 -12.83
N GLU A 236 13.51 0.74 -13.08
CA GLU A 236 14.13 0.36 -14.36
C GLU A 236 14.01 -1.15 -14.66
N HIS A 237 13.94 -1.99 -13.61
CA HIS A 237 13.96 -3.45 -13.73
C HIS A 237 12.60 -4.10 -13.41
N ALA A 238 11.59 -3.34 -12.99
CA ALA A 238 10.30 -3.86 -12.56
C ALA A 238 9.54 -4.53 -13.71
N ALA A 239 9.28 -5.81 -13.53
CA ALA A 239 8.40 -6.62 -14.36
C ALA A 239 7.06 -6.96 -13.66
N HIS A 240 6.88 -6.53 -12.41
CA HIS A 240 5.65 -6.71 -11.63
C HIS A 240 5.24 -5.38 -11.01
N ARG A 241 3.94 -5.09 -11.02
CA ARG A 241 3.37 -3.82 -10.54
C ARG A 241 3.68 -3.54 -9.08
N GLU A 242 3.73 -4.58 -8.23
CA GLU A 242 4.03 -4.43 -6.81
C GLU A 242 5.44 -3.85 -6.58
N VAL A 243 6.39 -4.14 -7.47
CA VAL A 243 7.74 -3.55 -7.40
C VAL A 243 7.75 -2.09 -7.82
N VAL A 244 6.93 -1.71 -8.80
CA VAL A 244 6.75 -0.31 -9.20
C VAL A 244 6.13 0.48 -8.04
N LYS A 245 5.04 -0.02 -7.45
CA LYS A 245 4.38 0.58 -6.29
C LYS A 245 5.35 0.72 -5.11
N PHE A 246 6.11 -0.33 -4.80
CA PHE A 246 7.13 -0.30 -3.73
C PHE A 246 8.19 0.77 -3.96
N ALA A 247 8.75 0.83 -5.17
CA ALA A 247 9.77 1.82 -5.49
C ALA A 247 9.22 3.25 -5.40
N ILE A 248 7.97 3.50 -5.82
CA ILE A 248 7.31 4.79 -5.67
C ILE A 248 7.13 5.15 -4.19
N ILE A 249 6.73 4.20 -3.34
CA ILE A 249 6.63 4.44 -1.88
C ILE A 249 8.00 4.81 -1.30
N VAL A 250 9.06 4.07 -1.64
CA VAL A 250 10.42 4.38 -1.18
C VAL A 250 10.81 5.80 -1.61
N LEU A 251 10.57 6.19 -2.87
CA LEU A 251 10.81 7.57 -3.33
C LEU A 251 10.00 8.58 -2.51
N GLY A 252 8.73 8.29 -2.22
CA GLY A 252 7.86 9.14 -1.41
C GLY A 252 8.29 9.32 0.04
N CYS A 253 9.04 8.36 0.60
CA CYS A 253 9.68 8.49 1.91
C CYS A 253 10.98 9.32 1.88
N THR A 254 11.33 9.91 0.74
CA THR A 254 12.54 10.73 0.53
C THR A 254 12.21 12.04 -0.19
N ASN A 255 13.15 12.97 -0.28
CA ASN A 255 13.06 14.15 -1.16
C ASN A 255 13.27 13.75 -2.63
N CYS A 256 12.18 13.35 -3.27
CA CYS A 256 12.15 12.89 -4.67
C CYS A 256 11.83 14.00 -5.69
N GLU A 257 12.06 15.28 -5.35
CA GLU A 257 11.81 16.42 -6.25
C GLU A 257 12.42 16.25 -7.66
N LYS A 258 13.63 15.66 -7.74
CA LYS A 258 14.31 15.38 -9.01
C LYS A 258 13.61 14.36 -9.92
N TYR A 259 12.70 13.55 -9.36
CA TYR A 259 11.99 12.49 -10.07
C TYR A 259 10.53 12.83 -10.35
N LYS A 260 10.12 14.08 -10.13
CA LYS A 260 8.73 14.54 -10.30
C LYS A 260 8.12 14.19 -11.66
N GLU A 261 8.86 14.41 -12.76
CA GLU A 261 8.37 14.09 -14.11
C GLU A 261 8.25 12.58 -14.36
N LEU A 262 9.16 11.77 -13.78
CA LEU A 262 9.04 10.31 -13.83
C LEU A 262 7.82 9.85 -13.04
N LEU A 263 7.63 10.38 -11.83
CA LEU A 263 6.45 10.10 -11.00
C LEU A 263 5.17 10.50 -11.72
N PHE A 264 5.13 11.68 -12.36
CA PHE A 264 4.00 12.13 -13.17
C PHE A 264 3.70 11.14 -14.30
N THR A 265 4.73 10.73 -15.04
CA THR A 265 4.63 9.74 -16.14
C THR A 265 4.04 8.42 -15.66
N LEU A 266 4.50 7.90 -14.53
CA LEU A 266 3.93 6.68 -13.92
C LEU A 266 2.50 6.91 -13.43
N GLY A 267 2.21 8.08 -12.88
CA GLY A 267 0.91 8.45 -12.32
C GLY A 267 -0.19 8.61 -13.36
N MET A 268 0.17 8.79 -14.63
CA MET A 268 -0.78 8.78 -15.76
C MET A 268 -1.41 7.40 -15.99
N HIS A 269 -0.90 6.34 -15.37
CA HIS A 269 -1.50 5.02 -15.37
C HIS A 269 -2.28 4.78 -14.08
N GLU A 270 -3.57 4.43 -14.21
CA GLU A 270 -4.53 4.34 -13.10
C GLU A 270 -4.06 3.41 -11.95
N GLU A 271 -3.31 2.34 -12.27
CA GLU A 271 -2.73 1.40 -11.29
C GLU A 271 -1.73 2.06 -10.30
N PHE A 272 -1.03 3.12 -10.72
CA PHE A 272 0.06 3.70 -9.93
C PHE A 272 -0.28 5.07 -9.34
N THR A 273 -1.39 5.68 -9.78
CA THR A 273 -1.74 7.05 -9.42
C THR A 273 -1.77 7.29 -7.91
N ALA A 274 -2.41 6.41 -7.13
CA ALA A 274 -2.50 6.59 -5.67
C ALA A 274 -1.12 6.64 -4.98
N TYR A 275 -0.20 5.76 -5.40
CA TYR A 275 1.17 5.71 -4.90
C TYR A 275 1.98 6.93 -5.34
N VAL A 276 1.78 7.38 -6.58
CA VAL A 276 2.41 8.60 -7.10
C VAL A 276 1.93 9.82 -6.34
N ILE A 277 0.63 9.95 -6.05
CA ILE A 277 0.10 11.05 -5.24
C ILE A 277 0.75 11.05 -3.86
N PHE A 278 0.88 9.89 -3.21
CA PHE A 278 1.63 9.78 -1.97
C PHE A 278 3.06 10.31 -2.11
N ALA A 279 3.80 9.88 -3.13
CA ALA A 279 5.18 10.32 -3.34
C ALA A 279 5.29 11.82 -3.64
N LEU A 280 4.39 12.37 -4.44
CA LEU A 280 4.33 13.80 -4.73
C LEU A 280 4.07 14.61 -3.44
N LYS A 281 3.09 14.22 -2.63
CA LYS A 281 2.74 14.94 -1.39
C LYS A 281 3.85 14.92 -0.36
N ASN A 282 4.57 13.81 -0.23
CA ASN A 282 5.55 13.63 0.84
C ASN A 282 6.97 14.03 0.42
N GLY A 283 7.32 13.86 -0.86
CA GLY A 283 8.69 14.01 -1.34
C GLY A 283 8.93 15.17 -2.30
N THR A 284 7.91 15.98 -2.63
CA THR A 284 8.04 17.07 -3.61
C THR A 284 7.41 18.38 -3.15
N THR A 285 7.75 19.46 -3.84
CA THR A 285 7.09 20.76 -3.69
C THR A 285 6.00 20.96 -4.75
N GLN A 286 4.96 21.72 -4.39
CA GLN A 286 3.81 22.03 -5.26
C GLN A 286 3.03 20.79 -5.73
N ALA A 287 2.94 19.76 -4.88
CA ALA A 287 2.25 18.51 -5.18
C ALA A 287 0.83 18.73 -5.73
N ASN A 288 0.09 19.70 -5.19
CA ASN A 288 -1.29 19.99 -5.62
C ASN A 288 -1.41 20.29 -7.13
N ASN A 289 -0.42 20.97 -7.72
CA ASN A 289 -0.43 21.27 -9.15
C ASN A 289 -0.26 20.00 -10.00
N GLU A 290 0.61 19.08 -9.56
CA GLU A 290 0.83 17.80 -10.23
C GLU A 290 -0.38 16.87 -10.07
N ILE A 291 -0.99 16.84 -8.88
CA ILE A 291 -2.24 16.11 -8.62
C ILE A 291 -3.35 16.62 -9.53
N TRP A 292 -3.49 17.94 -9.71
CA TRP A 292 -4.47 18.51 -10.61
C TRP A 292 -4.22 18.12 -12.07
N ARG A 293 -2.96 18.17 -12.53
CA ARG A 293 -2.56 17.71 -13.87
C ARG A 293 -2.90 16.23 -14.08
N LEU A 294 -2.67 15.37 -13.09
CA LEU A 294 -3.04 13.96 -13.14
C LEU A 294 -4.57 13.79 -13.22
N ALA A 295 -5.32 14.49 -12.37
CA ALA A 295 -6.79 14.44 -12.35
C ALA A 295 -7.44 14.86 -13.68
N GLN A 296 -6.76 15.71 -14.46
CA GLN A 296 -7.20 16.15 -15.79
C GLN A 296 -7.03 15.10 -16.89
N VAL A 297 -6.05 14.20 -16.77
CA VAL A 297 -5.73 13.22 -17.82
C VAL A 297 -6.27 11.82 -17.52
N LEU A 298 -6.57 11.54 -16.25
CA LEU A 298 -7.11 10.26 -15.79
C LEU A 298 -8.62 10.21 -15.92
N HIS A 299 -9.16 9.00 -16.01
CA HIS A 299 -10.61 8.77 -16.14
C HIS A 299 -11.16 7.67 -15.22
N GLY A 300 -10.30 6.78 -14.70
CA GLY A 300 -10.65 5.63 -13.88
C GLY A 300 -10.42 5.83 -12.37
N TRP A 301 -9.93 4.77 -11.71
CA TRP A 301 -9.66 4.75 -10.26
C TRP A 301 -8.57 5.75 -9.83
N GLY A 302 -7.56 5.96 -10.66
CA GLY A 302 -6.56 7.01 -10.45
C GLY A 302 -7.17 8.40 -10.47
N LYS A 303 -8.18 8.68 -11.32
CA LYS A 303 -8.92 9.97 -11.25
C LYS A 303 -9.62 10.12 -9.91
N ILE A 304 -10.26 9.06 -9.42
CA ILE A 304 -10.93 9.04 -8.11
C ILE A 304 -9.91 9.41 -7.02
N SER A 305 -8.78 8.70 -6.95
CA SER A 305 -7.71 9.00 -6.00
C SER A 305 -7.14 10.41 -6.14
N ALA A 306 -6.97 10.92 -7.36
CA ALA A 306 -6.42 12.25 -7.60
C ALA A 306 -7.36 13.36 -7.14
N VAL A 307 -8.65 13.26 -7.46
CA VAL A 307 -9.65 14.26 -7.06
C VAL A 307 -9.89 14.26 -5.55
N GLU A 308 -9.89 13.08 -4.91
CA GLU A 308 -10.00 12.98 -3.44
C GLU A 308 -8.85 13.66 -2.70
N GLN A 309 -7.67 13.71 -3.31
CA GLN A 309 -6.47 14.29 -2.72
C GLN A 309 -6.18 15.72 -3.23
N LEU A 310 -7.01 16.25 -4.13
CA LEU A 310 -6.84 17.56 -4.74
C LEU A 310 -7.42 18.67 -3.84
N GLU A 311 -6.57 19.62 -3.46
CA GLU A 311 -7.00 20.85 -2.81
C GLU A 311 -7.46 21.86 -3.87
N ALA A 312 -8.50 22.63 -3.55
CA ALA A 312 -9.10 23.62 -4.45
C ALA A 312 -8.91 25.08 -3.97
N PRO A 313 -7.66 25.58 -3.82
CA PRO A 313 -7.41 26.92 -3.31
C PRO A 313 -7.75 28.04 -4.30
N THR A 314 -7.93 27.72 -5.59
CA THR A 314 -8.16 28.72 -6.64
C THR A 314 -9.53 28.55 -7.30
N PRO A 315 -10.15 29.66 -7.80
CA PRO A 315 -11.40 29.59 -8.54
C PRO A 315 -11.33 28.67 -9.76
N GLU A 316 -10.17 28.56 -10.41
CA GLU A 316 -9.98 27.70 -11.58
C GLU A 316 -10.10 26.21 -11.23
N ILE A 317 -9.51 25.78 -10.11
CA ILE A 317 -9.61 24.38 -9.66
C ILE A 317 -11.04 24.08 -9.20
N LYS A 318 -11.67 25.00 -8.47
CA LYS A 318 -13.09 24.87 -8.07
C LYS A 318 -13.99 24.72 -9.29
N HIS A 319 -13.84 25.61 -10.28
CA HIS A 319 -14.62 25.55 -11.51
C HIS A 319 -14.37 24.24 -12.27
N TRP A 320 -13.12 23.77 -12.34
CA TRP A 320 -12.79 22.48 -12.95
C TRP A 320 -13.46 21.31 -12.23
N LEU A 321 -13.46 21.28 -10.89
CA LEU A 321 -14.15 20.25 -10.11
C LEU A 321 -15.65 20.20 -10.43
N LEU A 322 -16.28 21.38 -10.55
CA LEU A 322 -17.72 21.50 -10.84
C LEU A 322 -18.11 21.20 -12.29
N THR A 323 -17.17 21.15 -13.23
CA THR A 323 -17.45 21.00 -14.67
C THR A 323 -16.95 19.66 -15.23
N GLU A 324 -15.72 19.29 -14.89
CA GLU A 324 -15.00 18.14 -15.44
C GLU A 324 -14.55 17.14 -14.38
N GLY A 325 -14.39 17.57 -13.13
CA GLY A 325 -13.90 16.74 -12.03
C GLY A 325 -14.71 15.46 -11.82
N CYS A 326 -16.04 15.58 -11.79
CA CYS A 326 -16.93 14.46 -11.49
C CYS A 326 -17.04 13.40 -12.61
N ARG A 327 -16.64 13.71 -13.85
CA ARG A 327 -16.74 12.78 -14.99
C ARG A 327 -15.74 11.62 -14.86
N SER A 328 -16.21 10.37 -14.75
CA SER A 328 -15.36 9.17 -14.68
C SER A 328 -15.87 8.04 -15.59
N THR A 329 -14.98 7.14 -16.00
CA THR A 329 -15.32 5.87 -16.67
C THR A 329 -15.77 4.77 -15.72
N ILE A 330 -15.59 4.95 -14.40
CA ILE A 330 -16.09 4.04 -13.37
C ILE A 330 -17.56 4.39 -13.05
N MET A 331 -17.76 5.38 -12.18
CA MET A 331 -19.06 5.89 -11.74
C MET A 331 -18.87 7.32 -11.24
N ASN A 332 -19.74 8.24 -11.64
CA ASN A 332 -19.66 9.64 -11.24
C ASN A 332 -19.93 9.82 -9.74
N GLU A 333 -20.70 8.90 -9.17
CA GLU A 333 -21.12 8.82 -7.78
C GLU A 333 -19.94 8.83 -6.79
N TYR A 334 -18.80 8.24 -7.15
CA TYR A 334 -17.59 8.27 -6.32
C TYR A 334 -17.02 9.68 -6.15
N LEU A 335 -17.20 10.54 -7.16
CA LEU A 335 -16.59 11.86 -7.20
C LEU A 335 -17.56 13.01 -6.88
N ALA A 336 -18.87 12.74 -6.95
CA ALA A 336 -19.90 13.77 -6.89
C ALA A 336 -19.84 14.57 -5.58
N TYR A 337 -19.74 13.89 -4.44
CA TYR A 337 -19.66 14.55 -3.14
C TYR A 337 -18.39 15.42 -3.03
N THR A 338 -17.22 14.85 -3.33
CA THR A 338 -15.94 15.55 -3.27
C THR A 338 -15.93 16.77 -4.19
N CYS A 339 -16.42 16.65 -5.42
CA CYS A 339 -16.51 17.77 -6.36
C CYS A 339 -17.50 18.83 -5.88
N ALA A 340 -18.64 18.45 -5.32
CA ALA A 340 -19.64 19.39 -4.82
C ALA A 340 -19.09 20.24 -3.66
N ILE A 341 -18.44 19.59 -2.69
CA ILE A 341 -17.90 20.26 -1.50
C ILE A 341 -16.68 21.09 -1.85
N ASN A 342 -15.66 20.48 -2.48
CA ASN A 342 -14.39 21.17 -2.76
C ASN A 342 -14.54 22.22 -3.87
N GLY A 343 -15.51 22.04 -4.76
CA GLY A 343 -15.86 23.03 -5.78
C GLY A 343 -16.76 24.16 -5.29
N GLU A 344 -17.30 24.08 -4.07
CA GLU A 344 -18.29 25.03 -3.52
C GLU A 344 -19.52 25.16 -4.44
N LEU A 345 -20.13 24.02 -4.78
CA LEU A 345 -21.26 23.95 -5.71
C LEU A 345 -22.42 24.85 -5.29
N ASP A 346 -22.71 24.93 -4.00
CA ASP A 346 -23.76 25.79 -3.46
C ASP A 346 -23.46 27.26 -3.78
N VAL A 347 -22.25 27.73 -3.49
CA VAL A 347 -21.78 29.09 -3.81
C VAL A 347 -21.87 29.36 -5.30
N ALA A 348 -21.39 28.43 -6.14
CA ALA A 348 -21.40 28.59 -7.59
C ALA A 348 -22.82 28.69 -8.19
N LEU A 349 -23.81 28.07 -7.55
CA LEU A 349 -25.22 28.10 -7.98
C LEU A 349 -26.02 29.28 -7.42
N TYR A 350 -25.46 30.07 -6.48
CA TYR A 350 -26.10 31.30 -5.99
C TYR A 350 -26.02 32.47 -6.99
N GLU A 351 -25.15 32.38 -7.98
CA GLU A 351 -24.99 33.40 -9.03
C GLU A 351 -26.27 33.55 -9.88
N GLU A 352 -26.60 34.79 -10.28
CA GLU A 352 -27.82 35.08 -11.06
C GLU A 352 -27.81 34.36 -12.43
N THR A 353 -26.62 34.19 -12.99
CA THR A 353 -26.39 33.47 -14.26
C THR A 353 -25.16 32.59 -14.15
N ILE A 354 -25.26 31.36 -14.66
CA ILE A 354 -24.16 30.40 -14.73
C ILE A 354 -23.84 30.03 -16.18
N SER A 355 -22.60 29.60 -16.43
CA SER A 355 -22.19 29.13 -17.76
C SER A 355 -22.87 27.79 -18.10
N LYS A 356 -22.91 27.45 -19.39
CA LYS A 356 -23.47 26.17 -19.83
C LYS A 356 -22.66 24.99 -19.26
N GLU A 357 -21.34 25.12 -19.22
CA GLU A 357 -20.43 24.11 -18.69
C GLU A 357 -20.69 23.86 -17.21
N LEU A 358 -20.85 24.94 -16.43
CA LEU A 358 -21.21 24.84 -15.01
C LEU A 358 -22.60 24.25 -14.82
N TYR A 359 -23.58 24.62 -15.66
CA TYR A 359 -24.92 24.01 -15.63
C TYR A 359 -24.87 22.50 -15.88
N ASP A 360 -24.15 22.06 -16.92
CA ASP A 360 -24.04 20.65 -17.28
C ASP A 360 -23.30 19.84 -16.20
N GLY A 361 -22.20 20.40 -15.67
CA GLY A 361 -21.40 19.76 -14.62
C GLY A 361 -22.12 19.69 -13.27
N ALA A 362 -22.74 20.79 -12.84
CA ALA A 362 -23.59 20.83 -11.64
C ALA A 362 -24.76 19.84 -11.74
N GLY A 363 -25.41 19.77 -12.92
CA GLY A 363 -26.49 18.82 -13.17
C GLY A 363 -26.03 17.37 -12.97
N LEU A 364 -24.86 17.01 -13.52
CA LEU A 364 -24.28 15.68 -13.36
C LEU A 364 -23.93 15.37 -11.90
N ILE A 365 -23.35 16.33 -11.17
CA ILE A 365 -23.03 16.18 -9.74
C ILE A 365 -24.30 15.94 -8.92
N ILE A 366 -25.34 16.75 -9.14
CA ILE A 366 -26.62 16.64 -8.42
C ILE A 366 -27.31 15.30 -8.74
N GLU A 367 -27.34 14.89 -10.00
CA GLU A 367 -27.90 13.60 -10.43
C GLU A 367 -27.18 12.42 -9.76
N ALA A 368 -25.85 12.44 -9.72
CA ALA A 368 -25.06 11.41 -9.08
C ALA A 368 -25.31 11.35 -7.56
N LEU A 369 -25.37 12.50 -6.87
CA LEU A 369 -25.71 12.57 -5.44
C LEU A 369 -27.11 12.00 -5.15
N LEU A 370 -28.10 12.31 -5.99
CA LEU A 370 -29.46 11.77 -5.86
C LEU A 370 -29.52 10.25 -6.13
N THR A 371 -28.65 9.74 -7.01
CA THR A 371 -28.58 8.30 -7.35
C THR A 371 -28.09 7.45 -6.18
N VAL A 372 -27.20 7.97 -5.34
CA VAL A 372 -26.69 7.28 -4.15
C VAL A 372 -27.72 7.24 -3.01
N GLN A 373 -28.67 8.18 -3.00
CA GLN A 373 -29.64 8.37 -1.92
C GLN A 373 -30.44 7.10 -1.54
N PRO A 374 -30.94 6.27 -2.47
CA PRO A 374 -31.65 5.03 -2.12
C PRO A 374 -30.77 4.02 -1.38
N PHE A 375 -29.48 3.94 -1.71
CA PHE A 375 -28.54 3.07 -1.02
C PHE A 375 -28.26 3.57 0.40
N VAL A 376 -28.08 4.88 0.55
CA VAL A 376 -27.89 5.53 1.86
C VAL A 376 -29.16 5.51 2.71
N ASN A 377 -30.34 5.36 2.11
CA ASN A 377 -31.61 5.23 2.86
C ASN A 377 -32.00 3.77 3.14
N ASP A 378 -31.19 2.80 2.72
CA ASP A 378 -31.49 1.38 2.93
C ASP A 378 -31.44 1.04 4.43
N SER A 379 -32.61 0.72 4.98
CA SER A 379 -32.76 0.38 6.40
C SER A 379 -31.87 -0.76 6.89
N LYS A 380 -31.34 -1.61 6.00
CA LYS A 380 -30.44 -2.72 6.37
C LYS A 380 -29.17 -2.23 7.07
N TRP A 381 -28.69 -1.03 6.73
CA TRP A 381 -27.44 -0.50 7.30
C TRP A 381 -27.53 -0.33 8.82
N LYS A 382 -28.72 0.04 9.32
CA LYS A 382 -28.96 0.13 10.76
C LYS A 382 -28.78 -1.22 11.44
N GLN A 383 -29.36 -2.28 10.88
CA GLN A 383 -29.24 -3.62 11.42
C GLN A 383 -27.80 -4.14 11.33
N LEU A 384 -27.15 -3.98 10.17
CA LEU A 384 -25.77 -4.42 9.96
C LEU A 384 -24.78 -3.72 10.90
N ALA A 385 -24.97 -2.42 11.16
CA ALA A 385 -24.16 -1.69 12.11
C ALA A 385 -24.35 -2.25 13.54
N MET A 386 -25.59 -2.45 13.97
CA MET A 386 -25.87 -3.04 15.30
C MET A 386 -25.28 -4.46 15.42
N ASP A 387 -25.44 -5.30 14.41
CA ASP A 387 -24.91 -6.67 14.41
C ASP A 387 -23.38 -6.69 14.44
N ALA A 388 -22.73 -5.76 13.73
CA ALA A 388 -21.27 -5.62 13.75
C ALA A 388 -20.77 -5.16 15.12
N LEU A 389 -21.41 -4.16 15.73
CA LEU A 389 -21.07 -3.65 17.07
C LEU A 389 -21.31 -4.65 18.20
N GLN A 390 -22.20 -5.64 18.00
CA GLN A 390 -22.37 -6.76 18.94
C GLN A 390 -21.25 -7.79 18.86
N GLN A 391 -20.56 -7.90 17.72
CA GLN A 391 -19.50 -8.89 17.53
C GLN A 391 -18.16 -8.33 17.97
N ASP A 392 -17.81 -7.12 17.54
CA ASP A 392 -16.53 -6.51 17.85
C ASP A 392 -16.50 -4.98 17.67
N SER A 393 -15.39 -4.35 18.07
CA SER A 393 -15.16 -2.94 17.77
C SER A 393 -14.96 -2.76 16.26
N ASN A 394 -15.95 -2.18 15.58
CA ASN A 394 -15.89 -1.89 14.16
C ASN A 394 -16.13 -0.39 13.91
N ILE A 395 -15.08 0.33 13.50
CA ILE A 395 -15.11 1.79 13.29
C ILE A 395 -16.18 2.18 12.25
N LYS A 396 -16.26 1.45 11.14
CA LYS A 396 -17.29 1.70 10.10
C LYS A 396 -18.69 1.53 10.66
N ALA A 397 -18.90 0.56 11.55
CA ALA A 397 -20.20 0.37 12.20
C ALA A 397 -20.55 1.51 13.17
N LEU A 398 -19.56 2.09 13.86
CA LEU A 398 -19.74 3.29 14.68
C LEU A 398 -20.16 4.50 13.84
N GLU A 399 -19.46 4.75 12.73
CA GLU A 399 -19.79 5.84 11.80
C GLU A 399 -21.21 5.69 11.22
N ILE A 400 -21.58 4.47 10.81
CA ILE A 400 -22.93 4.19 10.32
C ILE A 400 -23.96 4.41 11.44
N ALA A 401 -23.70 3.94 12.65
CA ALA A 401 -24.59 4.13 13.78
C ALA A 401 -24.78 5.62 14.11
N GLN A 402 -23.72 6.42 14.06
CA GLN A 402 -23.75 7.87 14.24
C GLN A 402 -24.57 8.55 13.13
N PHE A 403 -24.31 8.20 11.85
CA PHE A 403 -25.06 8.71 10.70
C PHE A 403 -26.57 8.50 10.85
N TYR A 404 -26.99 7.31 11.29
CA TYR A 404 -28.39 6.97 11.51
C TYR A 404 -28.92 7.36 12.90
N GLN A 405 -28.11 7.99 13.74
CA GLN A 405 -28.44 8.37 15.12
C GLN A 405 -29.00 7.19 15.95
N LEU A 406 -28.36 6.03 15.82
CA LEU A 406 -28.73 4.83 16.56
C LEU A 406 -28.32 4.97 18.03
N ASN A 407 -29.15 4.47 18.94
CA ASN A 407 -28.77 4.35 20.35
C ASN A 407 -27.83 3.14 20.51
N ILE A 408 -26.52 3.42 20.56
CA ILE A 408 -25.46 2.42 20.72
C ILE A 408 -24.74 2.53 22.07
N THR A 409 -25.26 3.30 23.04
CA THR A 409 -24.56 3.55 24.31
C THR A 409 -24.16 2.26 25.02
N GLN A 410 -25.08 1.30 25.14
CA GLN A 410 -24.77 0.03 25.80
C GLN A 410 -23.68 -0.75 25.06
N ASN A 411 -23.74 -0.79 23.72
CA ASN A 411 -22.71 -1.42 22.89
C ASN A 411 -21.34 -0.75 23.09
N LEU A 412 -21.28 0.57 23.20
CA LEU A 412 -20.04 1.30 23.44
C LEU A 412 -19.41 0.92 24.78
N PHE A 413 -20.20 0.87 25.86
CA PHE A 413 -19.69 0.47 27.18
C PHE A 413 -19.31 -1.02 27.24
N ASP A 414 -20.07 -1.90 26.60
CA ASP A 414 -19.72 -3.33 26.50
C ASP A 414 -18.39 -3.52 25.74
N LEU A 415 -18.14 -2.70 24.69
CA LEU A 415 -16.88 -2.70 23.95
C LEU A 415 -15.73 -2.06 24.72
N LEU A 416 -15.98 -1.01 25.51
CA LEU A 416 -14.98 -0.40 26.39
C LEU A 416 -14.46 -1.40 27.43
N GLU A 417 -15.35 -2.21 28.02
CA GLU A 417 -14.96 -3.29 28.93
C GLU A 417 -14.05 -4.33 28.25
N LYS A 418 -14.24 -4.58 26.96
CA LYS A 418 -13.40 -5.49 26.17
C LYS A 418 -12.08 -4.85 25.73
N TYR A 419 -12.10 -3.55 25.43
CA TYR A 419 -10.98 -2.77 24.88
C TYR A 419 -10.82 -1.42 25.61
N PRO A 420 -10.29 -1.42 26.84
CA PRO A 420 -10.33 -0.27 27.74
C PRO A 420 -9.49 0.94 27.31
N ILE A 421 -8.58 0.77 26.35
CA ILE A 421 -7.67 1.79 25.82
C ILE A 421 -7.95 2.11 24.34
N ASN A 422 -9.11 1.74 23.80
CA ASN A 422 -9.48 2.06 22.42
C ASN A 422 -10.06 3.48 22.31
N ILE A 423 -9.25 4.43 21.84
CA ILE A 423 -9.61 5.85 21.72
C ILE A 423 -10.89 6.09 20.92
N ALA A 424 -11.14 5.31 19.86
CA ALA A 424 -12.33 5.50 19.02
C ALA A 424 -13.63 5.29 19.80
N LEU A 425 -13.62 4.41 20.82
CA LEU A 425 -14.77 4.21 21.70
C LEU A 425 -14.96 5.39 22.67
N TYR A 426 -13.88 5.99 23.16
CA TYR A 426 -13.94 7.19 24.00
C TYR A 426 -14.55 8.35 23.19
N SER A 427 -14.05 8.58 21.97
CA SER A 427 -14.59 9.61 21.08
C SER A 427 -16.07 9.38 20.77
N ALA A 428 -16.46 8.14 20.45
CA ALA A 428 -17.84 7.82 20.16
C ALA A 428 -18.80 8.08 21.34
N VAL A 429 -18.36 7.87 22.59
CA VAL A 429 -19.16 8.21 23.77
C VAL A 429 -19.22 9.74 24.00
N MET A 430 -18.10 10.44 23.81
CA MET A 430 -18.06 11.91 23.91
C MET A 430 -18.97 12.58 22.87
N ASP A 431 -19.00 12.06 21.65
CA ASP A 431 -19.87 12.52 20.55
C ASP A 431 -21.37 12.39 20.84
N THR A 432 -21.76 11.60 21.84
CA THR A 432 -23.17 11.56 22.28
C THR A 432 -23.64 12.89 22.87
N ASN A 433 -22.70 13.75 23.29
CA ASN A 433 -22.92 15.00 24.01
C ASN A 433 -23.97 14.87 25.14
N ASN A 434 -24.02 13.69 25.76
CA ASN A 434 -24.95 13.37 26.82
C ASN A 434 -24.19 13.33 28.14
N ARG A 435 -24.53 14.27 29.02
CA ARG A 435 -23.86 14.43 30.32
C ARG A 435 -23.81 13.14 31.15
N GLN A 436 -24.85 12.30 31.08
CA GLN A 436 -24.89 11.03 31.81
C GLN A 436 -23.87 10.03 31.22
N HIS A 437 -23.82 9.88 29.90
CA HIS A 437 -22.85 9.00 29.25
C HIS A 437 -21.42 9.48 29.47
N ILE A 438 -21.18 10.80 29.41
CA ILE A 438 -19.86 11.40 29.67
C ILE A 438 -19.45 11.16 31.13
N GLN A 439 -20.39 11.24 32.07
CA GLN A 439 -20.12 10.91 33.47
C GLN A 439 -19.80 9.42 33.67
N GLU A 440 -20.50 8.53 32.98
CA GLU A 440 -20.22 7.09 32.98
C GLU A 440 -18.85 6.79 32.36
N LEU A 441 -18.50 7.45 31.25
CA LEU A 441 -17.17 7.35 30.63
C LEU A 441 -16.07 7.84 31.55
N CYS A 442 -16.27 8.99 32.21
CA CYS A 442 -15.31 9.48 33.20
C CYS A 442 -15.10 8.47 34.33
N THR A 443 -16.19 7.87 34.82
CA THR A 443 -16.13 6.83 35.85
C THR A 443 -15.37 5.60 35.35
N PHE A 444 -15.63 5.16 34.12
CA PHE A 444 -14.94 4.05 33.48
C PHE A 444 -13.43 4.33 33.33
N ALA A 445 -13.06 5.51 32.85
CA ALA A 445 -11.68 5.93 32.68
C ALA A 445 -10.94 6.01 34.03
N GLU A 446 -11.61 6.48 35.08
CA GLU A 446 -11.07 6.53 36.44
C GLU A 446 -10.71 5.14 36.99
N THR A 447 -11.41 4.09 36.57
CA THR A 447 -11.18 2.71 37.02
C THR A 447 -10.22 1.92 36.14
N HIS A 448 -10.12 2.26 34.85
CA HIS A 448 -9.36 1.47 33.86
C HIS A 448 -8.05 2.11 33.41
N LEU A 449 -7.90 3.44 33.51
CA LEU A 449 -6.67 4.12 33.17
C LEU A 449 -5.73 4.21 34.37
N SER A 450 -4.44 4.08 34.09
CA SER A 450 -3.36 4.22 35.06
C SER A 450 -3.08 5.70 35.39
N LEU A 451 -4.02 6.40 36.03
CA LEU A 451 -3.98 7.87 36.24
C LEU A 451 -2.71 8.42 36.92
N THR A 452 -1.91 7.59 37.59
CA THR A 452 -0.64 7.99 38.21
C THR A 452 0.59 7.75 37.32
N SER A 453 0.44 6.98 36.25
CA SER A 453 1.51 6.54 35.35
C SER A 453 0.91 6.10 34.01
N LEU A 454 0.40 7.07 33.24
CA LEU A 454 -0.27 6.82 31.96
C LEU A 454 0.76 6.42 30.88
N SER A 455 0.48 5.33 30.17
CA SER A 455 1.08 5.05 28.86
C SER A 455 0.66 6.07 27.81
N ASP A 456 1.31 6.09 26.65
CA ASP A 456 0.98 7.03 25.57
C ASP A 456 -0.47 6.82 25.07
N ASP A 457 -0.91 5.57 24.86
CA ASP A 457 -2.28 5.24 24.46
C ASP A 457 -3.33 5.69 25.50
N GLU A 458 -3.02 5.56 26.79
CA GLU A 458 -3.90 6.02 27.88
C GLU A 458 -3.95 7.55 27.97
N GLN A 459 -2.85 8.25 27.63
CA GLN A 459 -2.84 9.71 27.57
C GLN A 459 -3.75 10.22 26.44
N ASP A 460 -3.75 9.55 25.29
CA ASP A 460 -4.63 9.91 24.17
C ASP A 460 -6.11 9.72 24.54
N CYS A 461 -6.45 8.60 25.20
CA CYS A 461 -7.80 8.37 25.72
C CYS A 461 -8.22 9.43 26.74
N LEU A 462 -7.31 9.80 27.65
CA LEU A 462 -7.56 10.83 28.66
C LEU A 462 -7.72 12.22 28.02
N GLN A 463 -6.92 12.55 27.01
CA GLN A 463 -7.02 13.80 26.27
C GLN A 463 -8.37 13.93 25.56
N CYS A 464 -8.85 12.85 24.93
CA CYS A 464 -10.15 12.79 24.28
C CYS A 464 -11.31 13.19 25.22
N ILE A 465 -11.23 12.82 26.50
CA ILE A 465 -12.23 13.23 27.50
C ILE A 465 -11.98 14.69 27.90
N VAL A 466 -10.77 14.98 28.36
CA VAL A 466 -10.46 16.24 29.05
C VAL A 466 -10.65 17.46 28.15
N GLN A 467 -10.33 17.36 26.87
CA GLN A 467 -10.45 18.50 25.95
C GLN A 467 -11.88 19.06 25.84
N ASP A 468 -12.90 18.24 26.07
CA ASP A 468 -14.32 18.59 25.88
C ASP A 468 -15.13 18.69 27.19
N LEU A 469 -14.47 18.61 28.35
CA LEU A 469 -15.16 18.71 29.65
C LEU A 469 -15.57 20.16 30.06
N TYR A 470 -15.25 21.18 29.26
CA TYR A 470 -15.53 22.58 29.61
C TYR A 470 -17.04 22.85 29.80
N GLU A 471 -17.93 22.15 29.09
CA GLU A 471 -19.40 22.28 29.27
C GLU A 471 -19.97 21.39 30.39
N HIS A 472 -19.15 20.50 30.97
CA HIS A 472 -19.59 19.47 31.92
C HIS A 472 -19.05 19.71 33.33
N GLU A 473 -19.35 20.89 33.87
CA GLU A 473 -18.84 21.33 35.18
C GLU A 473 -18.97 20.26 36.27
N GLY A 474 -17.82 19.92 36.88
CA GLY A 474 -17.71 18.98 37.99
C GLY A 474 -17.66 17.50 37.61
N VAL A 475 -17.76 17.14 36.33
CA VAL A 475 -17.63 15.76 35.84
C VAL A 475 -16.15 15.44 35.58
N GLY A 476 -15.65 14.28 36.01
CA GLY A 476 -14.27 13.86 35.72
C GLY A 476 -13.17 14.65 36.44
N VAL A 477 -13.45 15.21 37.63
CA VAL A 477 -12.44 15.95 38.42
C VAL A 477 -11.14 15.14 38.66
N PRO A 478 -11.18 13.83 38.98
CA PRO A 478 -9.97 13.02 39.10
C PRO A 478 -9.15 12.95 37.80
N LEU A 479 -9.84 12.89 36.65
CA LEU A 479 -9.20 12.90 35.32
C LEU A 479 -8.51 14.23 35.03
N ILE A 480 -9.15 15.36 35.37
CA ILE A 480 -8.54 16.69 35.31
C ILE A 480 -7.29 16.76 36.19
N GLU A 481 -7.32 16.20 37.40
CA GLU A 481 -6.16 16.15 38.29
C GLU A 481 -5.01 15.32 37.70
N ALA A 482 -5.33 14.17 37.09
CA ALA A 482 -4.35 13.32 36.41
C ALA A 482 -3.71 14.03 35.21
N ALA A 483 -4.54 14.68 34.38
CA ALA A 483 -4.10 15.47 33.24
C ALA A 483 -3.16 16.62 33.63
N LEU A 484 -3.46 17.34 34.71
CA LEU A 484 -2.58 18.40 35.24
C LEU A 484 -1.23 17.87 35.76
N LYS A 485 -1.17 16.61 36.20
CA LYS A 485 0.06 15.97 36.70
C LYS A 485 0.90 15.35 35.58
N SER A 486 0.32 15.14 34.39
CA SER A 486 1.03 14.59 33.25
C SER A 486 2.18 15.50 32.82
N ASP A 487 3.26 14.93 32.30
CA ASP A 487 4.35 15.69 31.68
C ASP A 487 4.03 16.07 30.20
N ASN A 488 2.86 15.65 29.69
CA ASN A 488 2.36 16.01 28.36
C ASN A 488 1.75 17.43 28.37
N GLY A 489 2.38 18.35 27.64
CA GLY A 489 1.97 19.76 27.58
C GLY A 489 0.58 19.96 26.99
N GLY A 490 0.18 19.19 25.97
CA GLY A 490 -1.16 19.28 25.38
C GLY A 490 -2.24 18.92 26.40
N LEU A 491 -2.02 17.83 27.13
CA LEU A 491 -2.97 17.36 28.15
C LEU A 491 -3.06 18.33 29.35
N GLN A 492 -1.93 18.92 29.78
CA GLN A 492 -1.92 19.98 30.80
C GLN A 492 -2.71 21.21 30.34
N TYR A 493 -2.50 21.65 29.09
CA TYR A 493 -3.18 22.79 28.51
C TYR A 493 -4.71 22.60 28.51
N HIS A 494 -5.20 21.44 28.06
CA HIS A 494 -6.63 21.14 28.05
C HIS A 494 -7.24 21.15 29.45
N ALA A 495 -6.56 20.54 30.43
CA ALA A 495 -7.04 20.52 31.82
C ALA A 495 -7.10 21.93 32.45
N LEU A 496 -6.09 22.77 32.18
CA LEU A 496 -6.11 24.17 32.61
C LEU A 496 -7.22 24.96 31.92
N SER A 497 -7.48 24.70 30.63
CA SER A 497 -8.52 25.35 29.85
C SER A 497 -9.91 25.03 30.41
N VAL A 498 -10.20 23.76 30.69
CA VAL A 498 -11.44 23.34 31.36
C VAL A 498 -11.64 24.05 32.69
N LEU A 499 -10.59 24.09 33.54
CA LEU A 499 -10.66 24.78 34.83
C LEU A 499 -10.84 26.31 34.71
N SER A 500 -10.53 26.89 33.56
CA SER A 500 -10.72 28.31 33.30
C SER A 500 -12.17 28.66 32.99
N GLU A 501 -12.93 27.71 32.43
CA GLU A 501 -14.35 27.81 32.15
C GLU A 501 -15.21 27.40 33.36
N TRP A 502 -14.76 26.44 34.16
CA TRP A 502 -15.46 26.02 35.37
C TRP A 502 -15.42 27.04 36.51
N SER A 503 -16.32 26.88 37.47
CA SER A 503 -16.35 27.66 38.70
C SER A 503 -15.01 27.54 39.44
N PRO A 504 -14.47 28.65 39.96
CA PRO A 504 -13.17 28.62 40.61
C PRO A 504 -13.08 27.78 41.89
N SER A 505 -14.22 27.35 42.45
CA SER A 505 -14.26 26.37 43.53
C SER A 505 -13.52 25.07 43.20
N PHE A 506 -13.40 24.70 41.92
CA PHE A 506 -12.66 23.52 41.47
C PHE A 506 -11.14 23.76 41.41
N SER A 507 -10.71 24.88 40.80
CA SER A 507 -9.29 25.25 40.74
C SER A 507 -8.71 25.66 42.10
N GLN A 508 -9.57 26.00 43.07
CA GLN A 508 -9.20 26.29 44.46
C GLN A 508 -9.13 25.06 45.37
N LYS A 509 -9.53 23.87 44.90
CA LYS A 509 -9.36 22.65 45.70
C LYS A 509 -7.88 22.50 46.07
N PRO A 510 -7.51 22.24 47.33
CA PRO A 510 -6.13 22.33 47.79
C PRO A 510 -5.11 21.55 46.94
N VAL A 511 -5.50 20.37 46.46
CA VAL A 511 -4.66 19.51 45.61
C VAL A 511 -4.46 20.14 44.22
N ILE A 512 -5.55 20.47 43.53
CA ILE A 512 -5.53 21.10 42.19
C ILE A 512 -4.80 22.44 42.23
N HIS A 513 -5.09 23.28 43.23
CA HIS A 513 -4.43 24.57 43.41
C HIS A 513 -2.90 24.42 43.59
N GLY A 514 -2.47 23.40 44.34
CA GLY A 514 -1.05 23.07 44.51
C GLY A 514 -0.37 22.68 43.20
N ILE A 515 -1.05 21.90 42.36
CA ILE A 515 -0.54 21.47 41.05
C ILE A 515 -0.44 22.67 40.09
N ILE A 516 -1.48 23.50 39.99
CA ILE A 516 -1.49 24.72 39.15
C ILE A 516 -0.32 25.65 39.55
N LYS A 517 -0.07 25.83 40.85
CA LYS A 517 1.08 26.61 41.34
C LYS A 517 2.42 26.01 40.92
N GLY A 518 2.53 24.69 40.90
CA GLY A 518 3.68 23.96 40.37
C GLY A 518 3.90 24.23 38.89
N ILE A 519 2.85 24.09 38.07
CA ILE A 519 2.88 24.35 36.62
C ILE A 519 3.31 25.81 36.36
N ALA A 520 2.66 26.78 37.00
CA ALA A 520 2.97 28.21 36.85
C ALA A 520 4.44 28.60 37.14
N GLY A 521 5.14 27.81 37.96
CA GLY A 521 6.52 28.01 38.34
C GLY A 521 7.56 27.14 37.62
N ARG A 522 7.17 25.98 37.06
CA ARG A 522 8.09 24.96 36.55
C ARG A 522 7.93 24.63 35.07
N THR A 523 6.74 24.78 34.50
CA THR A 523 6.53 24.39 33.10
C THR A 523 7.36 25.26 32.16
N LYS A 524 7.95 24.64 31.14
CA LYS A 524 8.69 25.34 30.07
C LYS A 524 7.74 25.91 29.01
N ASP A 525 6.55 25.33 28.90
CA ASP A 525 5.49 25.79 28.00
C ASP A 525 5.03 27.21 28.40
N LYS A 526 4.87 28.09 27.41
CA LYS A 526 4.52 29.48 27.66
C LYS A 526 3.01 29.63 27.91
N GLU A 527 2.19 28.87 27.20
CA GLU A 527 0.74 28.95 27.22
C GLU A 527 0.20 28.37 28.52
N ASP A 528 0.67 27.18 28.92
CA ASP A 528 0.32 26.58 30.21
C ASP A 528 0.69 27.49 31.38
N ARG A 529 1.89 28.08 31.32
CA ARG A 529 2.37 29.00 32.37
C ARG A 529 1.48 30.24 32.46
N GLN A 530 1.01 30.76 31.33
CA GLN A 530 0.14 31.92 31.29
C GLN A 530 -1.25 31.59 31.84
N LEU A 531 -1.84 30.48 31.39
CA LEU A 531 -3.18 30.04 31.79
C LEU A 531 -3.21 29.66 33.29
N ALA A 532 -2.19 28.93 33.76
CA ALA A 532 -2.03 28.63 35.19
C ALA A 532 -1.91 29.91 36.04
N LYS A 533 -1.16 30.92 35.58
CA LYS A 533 -1.09 32.23 36.26
C LYS A 533 -2.42 32.98 36.23
N GLN A 534 -3.20 32.88 35.17
CA GLN A 534 -4.53 33.49 35.09
C GLN A 534 -5.49 32.84 36.08
N LEU A 535 -5.52 31.51 36.16
CA LEU A 535 -6.31 30.75 37.13
C LEU A 535 -5.96 31.13 38.58
N LEU A 536 -4.67 31.33 38.88
CA LEU A 536 -4.23 31.79 40.20
C LEU A 536 -4.55 33.28 40.47
N LYS A 537 -4.76 34.09 39.41
CA LYS A 537 -5.09 35.52 39.48
C LYS A 537 -6.58 35.82 39.39
N LYS A 538 -7.44 34.84 39.08
CA LYS A 538 -8.90 35.04 39.04
C LYS A 538 -9.48 35.50 40.40
N TYR A 539 -8.62 35.65 41.42
CA TYR A 539 -8.84 36.37 42.67
C TYR A 539 -7.57 37.09 43.12
#